data_AF-A0A0V0T2N3-F1
#
_entry.id   AF-A0A0V0T2N3-F1
#
_cell.length_a   1.000
_cell.length_b   1.000
_cell.length_c   1.000
_cell.angle_alpha   90.00
_cell.angle_beta   90.00
_cell.angle_gamma   90.00
#
_symmetry.space_group_name_H-M   'P 1'
#
loop_
_entity.id
_entity.type
_entity.pdbx_description
1 polymer ?
#
loop_
_entity_poly.entity_id
_entity_poly.type
_entity_poly.pdbx_seq_one_letter_code
_entity_poly.pdbx_strand_id
1 'polypeptide(L)'
;MPYFNKLADGKISTLPPFTSRQTIRTQDPRNPVTVHIYSKSESSKYEIYKKVIVKVLKKTIKVWSRRDSKLKGDCRGSQRHIRLIKSPAVVVDHNTNLEADITNWAVSDPGNIFCHIDKPYFKNQTREPAMAVCIDNINIFTRFDAIAAQLEDCPK
;
A
#
# COMPACT_ATOMS: atom_id res chain seq x y z
N MET A 1 14.24 -19.21 -17.18
CA MET A 1 13.83 -18.33 -16.06
C MET A 1 13.89 -19.10 -14.74
N PRO A 2 15.03 -19.10 -14.02
CA PRO A 2 15.22 -19.94 -12.83
C PRO A 2 14.21 -19.66 -11.69
N TYR A 3 13.79 -18.41 -11.54
CA TYR A 3 12.82 -18.00 -10.53
C TYR A 3 11.37 -18.37 -10.88
N PHE A 4 11.03 -18.39 -12.17
CA PHE A 4 9.69 -18.76 -12.62
C PHE A 4 9.40 -20.24 -12.33
N ASN A 5 10.38 -21.12 -12.54
CA ASN A 5 10.23 -22.53 -12.20
C ASN A 5 10.04 -22.73 -10.69
N LYS A 6 10.78 -22.00 -9.85
CA LYS A 6 10.58 -22.04 -8.39
C LYS A 6 9.17 -21.58 -7.99
N LEU A 7 8.64 -20.56 -8.68
CA LEU A 7 7.28 -20.08 -8.45
C LEU A 7 6.23 -21.10 -8.90
N ALA A 8 6.40 -21.69 -10.09
CA ALA A 8 5.53 -22.73 -10.63
C ALA A 8 5.53 -23.99 -9.74
N ASP A 9 6.68 -24.34 -9.16
CA ASP A 9 6.84 -25.43 -8.19
C ASP A 9 6.27 -25.10 -6.79
N GLY A 10 5.75 -23.88 -6.57
CA GLY A 10 5.22 -23.46 -5.27
C GLY A 10 6.27 -23.37 -4.15
N LYS A 11 7.56 -23.18 -4.49
CA LYS A 11 8.63 -23.11 -3.48
C LYS A 11 8.57 -21.80 -2.71
N ILE A 12 8.24 -21.89 -1.42
CA ILE A 12 8.20 -20.75 -0.50
C ILE A 12 9.44 -20.78 0.41
N SER A 13 10.12 -19.64 0.58
CA SER A 13 11.22 -19.53 1.55
C SER A 13 10.68 -19.64 2.98
N THR A 14 11.16 -20.63 3.72
CA THR A 14 10.85 -20.82 5.16
C THR A 14 11.85 -20.12 6.07
N LEU A 15 12.94 -19.57 5.52
CA LEU A 15 13.98 -18.86 6.26
C LEU A 15 13.84 -17.34 6.09
N PRO A 16 14.19 -16.56 7.14
CA PRO A 16 14.21 -15.10 7.05
C PRO A 16 15.27 -14.61 6.05
N PRO A 17 15.09 -13.38 5.50
CA PRO A 17 14.04 -12.41 5.82
C PRO A 17 12.67 -12.74 5.22
N PHE A 18 11.61 -12.55 6.01
CA PHE A 18 10.21 -12.80 5.61
C PHE A 18 9.55 -11.62 4.88
N THR A 19 10.34 -10.62 4.51
CA THR A 19 9.94 -9.46 3.73
C THR A 19 10.93 -9.27 2.59
N SER A 20 10.44 -8.90 1.42
CA SER A 20 11.28 -8.57 0.27
C SER A 20 11.03 -7.15 -0.21
N ARG A 21 12.07 -6.57 -0.81
CA ARG A 21 12.03 -5.27 -1.48
C ARG A 21 12.79 -5.40 -2.79
N GLN A 22 12.15 -5.01 -3.88
CA GLN A 22 12.78 -4.91 -5.17
C GLN A 22 12.44 -3.56 -5.80
N THR A 23 13.37 -3.01 -6.58
CA THR A 23 13.12 -1.83 -7.41
C THR A 23 13.36 -2.24 -8.86
N ILE A 24 12.41 -1.90 -9.72
CA ILE A 24 12.50 -2.09 -11.17
C ILE A 24 12.24 -0.77 -11.87
N ARG A 25 12.56 -0.71 -13.16
CA ARG A 25 12.22 0.41 -14.03
C ARG A 25 11.50 -0.13 -15.27
N THR A 26 10.52 0.61 -15.78
CA THR A 26 9.90 0.28 -17.06
C THR A 26 10.92 0.45 -18.20
N GLN A 27 10.70 -0.26 -19.31
CA GLN A 27 11.62 -0.28 -20.45
C GLN A 27 11.46 0.93 -21.40
N ASP A 28 10.65 1.93 -21.05
CA ASP A 28 10.51 3.14 -21.87
C ASP A 28 11.86 3.88 -21.95
N PRO A 29 12.45 4.03 -23.15
CA PRO A 29 13.74 4.69 -23.30
C PRO A 29 13.71 6.19 -22.95
N ARG A 30 12.55 6.84 -23.10
CA ARG A 30 12.40 8.29 -22.92
C ARG A 30 11.95 8.63 -21.50
N ASN A 31 10.97 7.89 -20.98
CA ASN A 31 10.36 8.19 -19.68
C ASN A 31 10.24 6.93 -18.80
N PRO A 32 11.37 6.33 -18.36
CA PRO A 32 11.34 5.17 -17.50
C PRO A 32 10.73 5.50 -16.14
N VAL A 33 9.73 4.74 -15.73
CA VAL A 33 9.06 4.87 -14.44
C VAL A 33 9.69 3.92 -13.43
N THR A 34 10.05 4.45 -12.26
CA THR A 34 10.58 3.65 -11.15
C THR A 34 9.42 3.00 -10.38
N VAL A 35 9.54 1.70 -10.14
CA VAL A 35 8.55 0.92 -9.40
C VAL A 35 9.24 0.18 -8.27
N HIS A 36 8.73 0.35 -7.06
CA HIS A 36 9.14 -0.40 -5.88
C HIS A 36 8.12 -1.50 -5.59
N ILE A 37 8.61 -2.72 -5.43
CA ILE A 37 7.81 -3.87 -5.08
C ILE A 37 8.19 -4.26 -3.65
N TYR A 38 7.20 -4.25 -2.76
CA TYR A 38 7.33 -4.68 -1.39
C TYR A 38 6.48 -5.92 -1.18
N SER A 39 6.99 -6.92 -0.49
CA SER A 39 6.20 -8.10 -0.16
C SER A 39 6.55 -8.66 1.20
N LYS A 40 5.62 -9.45 1.73
CA LYS A 40 5.80 -10.22 2.95
C LYS A 40 5.19 -11.59 2.82
N SER A 41 5.83 -12.59 3.42
CA SER A 41 5.25 -13.91 3.59
C SER A 41 4.32 -13.94 4.81
N GLU A 42 3.53 -15.00 4.93
CA GLU A 42 2.75 -15.27 6.13
C GLU A 42 3.64 -15.30 7.40
N SER A 43 4.82 -15.91 7.32
CA SER A 43 5.74 -16.09 8.46
C SER A 43 6.17 -14.78 9.11
N SER A 44 6.13 -13.65 8.38
CA SER A 44 6.42 -12.32 8.94
C SER A 44 5.44 -11.89 10.04
N LYS A 45 4.20 -12.37 9.99
CA LYS A 45 3.07 -11.92 10.82
C LYS A 45 2.82 -10.40 10.78
N TYR A 46 3.36 -9.72 9.77
CA TYR A 46 3.18 -8.28 9.55
C TYR A 46 1.92 -7.99 8.75
N GLU A 47 1.30 -6.84 9.02
CA GLU A 47 0.43 -6.19 8.03
C GLU A 47 1.29 -5.36 7.09
N ILE A 48 0.92 -5.29 5.81
CA ILE A 48 1.81 -4.73 4.77
C ILE A 48 1.94 -3.19 4.89
N TYR A 49 0.94 -2.49 5.42
CA TYR A 49 0.89 -1.03 5.37
C TYR A 49 1.89 -0.36 6.32
N LYS A 50 1.78 -0.58 7.63
CA LYS A 50 2.67 0.07 8.61
C LYS A 50 4.01 -0.64 8.74
N LYS A 51 4.00 -1.96 8.86
CA LYS A 51 5.20 -2.75 9.16
C LYS A 51 6.11 -2.98 7.96
N VAL A 52 5.60 -2.81 6.74
CA VAL A 52 6.40 -2.91 5.51
C VAL A 52 6.47 -1.55 4.79
N ILE A 53 5.36 -1.05 4.22
CA ILE A 53 5.37 0.14 3.35
C ILE A 53 5.86 1.38 4.11
N VAL A 54 5.20 1.78 5.20
CA VAL A 54 5.60 2.94 6.02
C VAL A 54 7.04 2.79 6.51
N LYS A 55 7.40 1.61 7.03
CA LYS A 55 8.73 1.36 7.58
C LYS A 55 9.83 1.54 6.54
N VAL A 56 9.58 1.08 5.32
CA VAL A 56 10.54 1.18 4.21
C VAL A 56 10.56 2.59 3.61
N LEU A 57 9.40 3.20 3.39
CA LEU A 57 9.29 4.54 2.81
C LEU A 57 9.73 5.64 3.79
N LYS A 58 9.64 5.39 5.11
CA LYS A 58 9.84 6.38 6.17
C LYS A 58 8.98 7.63 5.98
N LYS A 59 7.77 7.42 5.44
CA LYS A 59 6.79 8.47 5.12
C LYS A 59 5.44 8.08 5.71
N THR A 60 4.61 9.08 5.96
CA THR A 60 3.19 8.87 6.17
C THR A 60 2.53 8.45 4.86
N ILE A 61 1.47 7.63 4.96
CA ILE A 61 0.63 7.28 3.82
C ILE A 61 -0.84 7.60 4.11
N LYS A 62 -1.56 8.06 3.09
CA LYS A 62 -3.02 8.15 3.08
C LYS A 62 -3.56 6.88 2.44
N VAL A 63 -4.50 6.19 3.10
CA VAL A 63 -4.94 4.84 2.70
C VAL A 63 -6.41 4.85 2.30
N TRP A 64 -6.68 4.31 1.10
CA TRP A 64 -8.00 3.94 0.61
C TRP A 64 -8.08 2.42 0.56
N SER A 65 -8.86 1.83 1.46
CA SER A 65 -9.04 0.38 1.53
C SER A 65 -10.19 0.07 2.48
N ARG A 66 -10.94 -1.00 2.20
CA ARG A 66 -11.82 -1.60 3.21
C ARG A 66 -11.01 -1.92 4.45
N ARG A 67 -11.61 -1.70 5.62
CA ARG A 67 -10.95 -1.99 6.89
C ARG A 67 -11.84 -2.75 7.87
N ASP A 68 -11.19 -3.48 8.76
CA ASP A 68 -11.86 -4.01 9.94
C ASP A 68 -11.88 -2.94 11.03
N SER A 69 -12.59 -3.19 12.12
CA SER A 69 -12.60 -2.29 13.29
C SER A 69 -11.31 -2.37 14.12
N LYS A 70 -10.34 -3.21 13.73
CA LYS A 70 -9.14 -3.53 14.51
C LYS A 70 -7.97 -2.64 14.11
N LEU A 71 -7.74 -2.44 12.81
CA LEU A 71 -6.72 -1.51 12.33
C LEU A 71 -7.29 -0.09 12.25
N LYS A 72 -6.65 0.83 12.97
CA LYS A 72 -7.06 2.24 13.03
C LYS A 72 -6.02 3.13 12.34
N GLY A 73 -6.44 4.34 11.97
CA GLY A 73 -5.53 5.39 11.54
C GLY A 73 -4.68 5.86 12.72
N ASP A 74 -3.44 6.24 12.43
CA ASP A 74 -2.52 6.78 13.43
C ASP A 74 -2.79 8.28 13.61
N CYS A 75 -3.61 8.60 14.62
CA CYS A 75 -4.16 9.94 14.80
C CYS A 75 -3.54 10.75 15.95
N ARG A 76 -2.95 10.08 16.97
CA ARG A 76 -2.42 10.72 18.18
C ARG A 76 -0.90 10.59 18.27
N GLY A 77 -0.23 11.66 18.70
CA GLY A 77 1.21 11.68 18.96
C GLY A 77 2.10 11.83 17.72
N SER A 78 3.40 11.57 17.87
CA SER A 78 4.44 11.66 16.84
C SER A 78 4.40 10.52 15.82
N GLN A 79 3.50 9.54 15.95
CA GLN A 79 3.43 8.36 15.08
C GLN A 79 2.38 8.46 13.97
N ARG A 80 2.17 9.63 13.34
CA ARG A 80 1.17 9.86 12.27
C ARG A 80 1.49 9.16 10.94
N HIS A 81 1.74 7.86 10.92
CA HIS A 81 2.26 7.19 9.73
C HIS A 81 1.16 6.68 8.78
N ILE A 82 -0.07 6.50 9.26
CA ILE A 82 -1.22 6.09 8.44
C ILE A 82 -2.37 7.06 8.68
N ARG A 83 -2.86 7.69 7.61
CA ARG A 83 -4.08 8.52 7.59
C ARG A 83 -5.13 7.82 6.75
N LEU A 84 -6.36 7.75 7.23
CA LEU A 84 -7.44 7.06 6.52
C LEU A 84 -8.23 8.06 5.68
N ILE A 85 -8.46 7.72 4.41
CA ILE A 85 -9.24 8.55 3.50
C ILE A 85 -10.71 8.41 3.84
N LYS A 86 -11.42 9.54 3.87
CA LYS A 86 -12.85 9.60 4.19
C LYS A 86 -13.67 9.05 3.02
N SER A 87 -14.64 8.20 3.34
CA SER A 87 -15.64 7.70 2.38
C SER A 87 -16.97 8.44 2.59
N PRO A 88 -17.73 8.74 1.51
CA PRO A 88 -17.37 8.55 0.10
C PRO A 88 -16.26 9.51 -0.37
N ALA A 89 -15.51 9.10 -1.39
CA ALA A 89 -14.57 9.95 -2.11
C ALA A 89 -15.05 10.21 -3.54
N VAL A 90 -14.73 11.40 -4.07
CA VAL A 90 -15.12 11.80 -5.43
C VAL A 90 -14.01 11.42 -6.40
N VAL A 91 -14.33 10.56 -7.36
CA VAL A 91 -13.47 10.27 -8.52
C VAL A 91 -14.08 10.96 -9.73
N VAL A 92 -13.49 12.08 -10.13
CA VAL A 92 -14.02 12.99 -11.16
C VAL A 92 -15.39 13.54 -10.75
N ASP A 93 -16.47 12.88 -11.14
CA ASP A 93 -17.87 13.24 -10.89
C ASP A 93 -18.67 12.08 -10.26
N HIS A 94 -18.00 10.97 -9.92
CA HIS A 94 -18.62 9.80 -9.32
C HIS A 94 -18.23 9.63 -7.84
N ASN A 95 -19.23 9.47 -6.97
CA ASN A 95 -19.02 9.15 -5.57
C ASN A 95 -18.72 7.66 -5.40
N THR A 96 -17.49 7.34 -4.99
CA THR A 96 -17.07 5.98 -4.69
C THR A 96 -17.14 5.74 -3.18
N ASN A 97 -17.70 4.59 -2.80
CA ASN A 97 -17.78 4.15 -1.41
C ASN A 97 -16.76 3.05 -1.13
N LEU A 98 -16.09 3.10 0.03
CA LEU A 98 -15.14 2.07 0.45
C LEU A 98 -15.75 0.66 0.45
N GLU A 99 -17.01 0.52 0.88
CA GLU A 99 -17.68 -0.79 0.94
C GLU A 99 -18.04 -1.36 -0.45
N ALA A 100 -18.10 -0.52 -1.48
CA ALA A 100 -18.38 -0.95 -2.86
C ALA A 100 -17.08 -1.14 -3.67
N ASP A 101 -16.04 -0.38 -3.35
CA ASP A 101 -14.74 -0.47 -4.00
C ASP A 101 -13.93 -1.66 -3.45
N ILE A 102 -13.36 -2.47 -4.34
CA ILE A 102 -12.53 -3.64 -3.98
C ILE A 102 -11.04 -3.33 -4.06
N THR A 103 -10.67 -2.14 -4.55
CA THR A 103 -9.28 -1.73 -4.69
C THR A 103 -8.71 -1.29 -3.36
N ASN A 104 -7.41 -1.51 -3.19
CA ASN A 104 -6.66 -1.00 -2.06
C ASN A 104 -5.46 -0.24 -2.57
N TRP A 105 -5.34 1.02 -2.16
CA TRP A 105 -4.25 1.87 -2.57
C TRP A 105 -3.88 2.88 -1.50
N ALA A 106 -2.68 3.42 -1.63
CA ALA A 106 -2.17 4.44 -0.73
C ALA A 106 -1.31 5.44 -1.48
N VAL A 107 -1.26 6.68 -0.99
CA VAL A 107 -0.36 7.72 -1.48
C VAL A 107 0.52 8.23 -0.35
N SER A 108 1.78 8.59 -0.65
CA SER A 108 2.71 9.15 0.35
C SER A 108 2.37 10.60 0.73
N ASP A 109 2.48 10.95 2.01
CA ASP A 109 2.23 12.30 2.53
C ASP A 109 3.45 12.78 3.34
N PRO A 110 4.32 13.67 2.80
CA PRO A 110 4.38 14.16 1.42
C PRO A 110 5.06 13.17 0.46
N GLY A 111 4.92 13.37 -0.85
CA GLY A 111 5.78 12.70 -1.82
C GLY A 111 5.20 12.61 -3.23
N ASN A 112 5.58 11.55 -3.91
CA ASN A 112 5.36 11.27 -5.33
C ASN A 112 5.06 9.76 -5.55
N ILE A 113 4.69 9.06 -4.47
CA ILE A 113 4.48 7.61 -4.49
C ILE A 113 3.00 7.30 -4.43
N PHE A 114 2.55 6.51 -5.40
CA PHE A 114 1.27 5.81 -5.39
C PHE A 114 1.52 4.31 -5.22
N CYS A 115 0.86 3.66 -4.27
CA CYS A 115 0.95 2.23 -4.05
C CYS A 115 -0.39 1.56 -4.30
N HIS A 116 -0.39 0.48 -5.08
CA HIS A 116 -1.46 -0.51 -5.09
C HIS A 116 -1.10 -1.66 -4.17
N ILE A 117 -2.06 -2.15 -3.38
CA ILE A 117 -1.87 -3.21 -2.39
C ILE A 117 -2.89 -4.32 -2.65
N ASP A 118 -2.44 -5.57 -2.66
CA ASP A 118 -3.30 -6.73 -2.95
C ASP A 118 -4.24 -7.11 -1.80
N LYS A 119 -3.91 -6.72 -0.56
CA LYS A 119 -4.69 -7.00 0.64
C LYS A 119 -5.37 -5.74 1.20
N PRO A 120 -6.61 -5.87 1.71
CA PRO A 120 -7.26 -4.76 2.40
C PRO A 120 -6.56 -4.40 3.71
N TYR A 121 -6.88 -3.24 4.27
CA TYR A 121 -6.36 -2.78 5.56
C TYR A 121 -7.07 -3.50 6.72
N PHE A 122 -6.96 -4.83 6.74
CA PHE A 122 -7.47 -5.73 7.76
C PHE A 122 -6.34 -6.28 8.61
N LYS A 123 -6.62 -6.59 9.88
CA LYS A 123 -5.68 -7.26 10.78
C LYS A 123 -5.40 -8.71 10.34
N ASN A 124 -6.38 -9.38 9.73
CA ASN A 124 -6.28 -10.80 9.36
C ASN A 124 -5.17 -11.07 8.32
N GLN A 125 -4.82 -10.10 7.49
CA GLN A 125 -3.75 -10.22 6.48
C GLN A 125 -2.37 -10.56 7.11
N THR A 126 -2.21 -10.38 8.43
CA THR A 126 -1.03 -10.87 9.16
C THR A 126 -0.82 -12.38 9.00
N ARG A 127 -1.88 -13.14 8.67
CA ARG A 127 -1.87 -14.58 8.42
C ARG A 127 -1.84 -14.96 6.94
N GLU A 128 -1.64 -14.02 6.03
CA GLU A 128 -1.64 -14.26 4.59
C GLU A 128 -0.39 -13.63 3.96
N PRO A 129 0.17 -14.11 2.85
CA PRO A 129 1.14 -13.32 2.09
C PRO A 129 0.48 -12.04 1.54
N ALA A 130 1.28 -10.99 1.33
CA ALA A 130 0.82 -9.71 0.78
C ALA A 130 1.92 -9.02 -0.04
N MET A 131 1.50 -8.18 -0.98
CA MET A 131 2.36 -7.40 -1.86
C MET A 131 1.83 -5.97 -2.05
N ALA A 132 2.76 -5.03 -2.17
CA ALA A 132 2.48 -3.67 -2.62
C ALA A 132 3.39 -3.31 -3.81
N VAL A 133 2.78 -2.73 -4.83
CA VAL A 133 3.47 -2.16 -5.99
C VAL A 133 3.34 -0.65 -5.89
N CYS A 134 4.46 0.02 -5.63
CA CYS A 134 4.57 1.45 -5.41
C CYS A 134 5.28 2.13 -6.58
N ILE A 135 4.58 3.00 -7.27
CA ILE A 135 5.03 3.75 -8.43
C ILE A 135 5.53 5.11 -7.96
N ASP A 136 6.78 5.41 -8.25
CA ASP A 136 7.37 6.74 -8.05
C ASP A 136 7.12 7.56 -9.33
N ASN A 137 6.03 8.32 -9.32
CA ASN A 137 5.64 9.18 -10.43
C ASN A 137 4.71 10.30 -9.93
N ILE A 138 5.14 11.55 -10.11
CA ILE A 138 4.41 12.72 -9.60
C ILE A 138 3.01 12.86 -10.22
N ASN A 139 2.84 12.57 -11.51
CA ASN A 139 1.56 12.77 -12.20
C ASN A 139 0.50 11.76 -11.74
N ILE A 140 0.91 10.51 -11.49
CA ILE A 140 0.01 9.49 -10.93
C ILE A 140 -0.31 9.84 -9.48
N PHE A 141 0.71 10.16 -8.69
CA PHE A 141 0.54 10.57 -7.30
C PHE A 141 -0.46 11.74 -7.18
N THR A 142 -0.29 12.82 -7.93
CA THR A 142 -1.15 14.01 -7.84
C THR A 142 -2.62 13.70 -8.12
N ARG A 143 -2.90 12.78 -9.06
CA ARG A 143 -4.28 12.37 -9.36
C ARG A 143 -4.95 11.65 -8.19
N PHE A 144 -4.23 10.73 -7.54
CA PHE A 144 -4.78 10.00 -6.39
C PHE A 144 -4.76 10.83 -5.10
N ASP A 145 -3.78 11.72 -4.94
CA ASP A 145 -3.74 12.62 -3.78
C ASP A 145 -4.89 13.61 -3.77
N ALA A 146 -5.36 14.05 -4.95
CA ALA A 146 -6.57 14.85 -5.09
C ALA A 146 -7.83 14.11 -4.60
N ILE A 147 -7.93 12.80 -4.87
CA ILE A 147 -9.02 11.95 -4.34
C ILE A 147 -8.87 11.79 -2.82
N ALA A 148 -7.63 11.69 -2.33
CA ALA A 148 -7.27 11.56 -0.92
C ALA A 148 -7.31 12.90 -0.13
N ALA A 149 -8.00 13.92 -0.63
CA ALA A 149 -8.04 15.25 -0.01
C ALA A 149 -8.76 15.25 1.35
N GLN A 150 -9.83 14.45 1.48
CA GLN A 150 -10.58 14.33 2.73
C GLN A 150 -10.14 13.11 3.52
N LEU A 151 -9.84 13.33 4.79
CA LEU A 151 -9.40 12.30 5.70
C LEU A 151 -10.39 12.16 6.85
N GLU A 152 -10.44 10.97 7.43
CA GLU A 152 -11.30 10.72 8.57
C GLU A 152 -10.85 11.50 9.79
N ASP A 153 -11.84 11.93 10.57
CA ASP A 153 -11.59 12.56 11.85
C ASP A 153 -10.98 11.56 12.81
N CYS A 154 -10.05 12.06 13.61
CA CYS A 154 -9.44 11.26 14.65
C CYS A 154 -10.47 10.99 15.76
N PRO A 155 -10.70 9.73 16.15
CA PRO A 155 -11.60 9.44 17.25
C PRO A 155 -11.12 10.16 18.53
N LYS A 156 -12.05 10.89 19.17
CA LYS A 156 -11.87 11.61 20.43
C LYS A 156 -11.59 10.67 21.59
#